data_AF-A0A5S9YC49-F1
#
_entry.id   AF-A0A5S9YC49-F1
#
_cell.length_a   1.000
_cell.length_b   1.000
_cell.length_c   1.000
_cell.angle_alpha   90.00
_cell.angle_beta   90.00
_cell.angle_gamma   90.00
#
_symmetry.space_group_name_H-M   'P 1'
#
loop_
_entity.id
_entity.type
_entity.pdbx_description
1 polymer ?
#
loop_
_entity_poly.entity_id
_entity_poly.type
_entity_poly.pdbx_seq_one_letter_code
_entity_poly.pdbx_strand_id
1 'polypeptide(L)'
;MAKERDQNTKDKNLLICFLWNFSAELKLALMALLVLCTLATLLPFLPSSFSISASELRFCISRIAVNSTSVNFTTVVEKPVLDNAVKLTEKPVLDNGVTKQPLTEEKVLNNGVIKRTFTGYGWAAYNFVLMNAYRGGVNTFAVIGLSSKPLHVYSHPTYRCEWIPLNQSDNRILTDGTKILTDWGYGRVYTTVVVNCTFPSNTVINPKNTGGTLLLHATTGDTDRNITDSIPVLTETPNTVDFALYESNLRRREKYDYLYCGSSLYGNLSPQRIREWIAYHVRFFGERSHFVLHDAGGITEEVFEVLKPWIELGRVTVHDIREQERFDGYYHNQFMVVNDCLHRYRFMAKWMFFFDVDEFIYVPAKSSISSVMVSLEEYSQFTIEQMPMSSQLCYDGDGPARTYRKWGFEKLAYRDVKKVPRRDRKYAVQPRNVFATGVHMSQHLQGKTYHRAEGKIRYFHYHGSISQRREPCRHLYNGTRIVHENNPYVLDTTMRDIGLAVKTFEIRTIGDRLLRTRQ
;
A
#
# COMPACT_ATOMS: atom_id res chain seq x y z
N MET A 1 13.17 9.81 59.44
CA MET A 1 12.16 10.81 59.03
C MET A 1 12.63 12.24 59.36
N ALA A 2 13.82 12.65 58.90
CA ALA A 2 14.37 14.00 59.13
C ALA A 2 15.25 14.52 57.96
N LYS A 3 15.35 13.80 56.83
CA LYS A 3 16.19 14.19 55.69
C LYS A 3 15.39 14.64 54.45
N GLU A 4 14.05 14.56 54.53
CA GLU A 4 13.14 14.89 53.42
C GLU A 4 12.50 16.28 53.56
N ARG A 5 12.59 16.89 54.76
CA ARG A 5 11.97 18.19 55.04
C ARG A 5 12.84 19.39 54.64
N ASP A 6 14.15 19.21 54.49
CA ASP A 6 15.09 20.31 54.16
C ASP A 6 15.26 20.57 52.66
N GLN A 7 14.98 19.58 51.81
CA GLN A 7 15.08 19.72 50.35
C GLN A 7 13.95 20.61 49.79
N ASN A 8 12.74 20.45 50.35
CA ASN A 8 11.53 21.14 49.88
C ASN A 8 11.52 22.64 50.23
N THR A 9 12.26 23.04 51.28
CA THR A 9 12.43 24.45 51.68
C THR A 9 13.43 25.19 50.79
N LYS A 10 14.45 24.49 50.27
CA LYS A 10 15.43 25.07 49.33
C LYS A 10 14.84 25.31 47.93
N ASP A 11 14.04 24.38 47.42
CA ASP A 11 13.46 24.51 46.07
C ASP A 11 12.38 25.61 45.99
N LYS A 12 11.59 25.81 47.07
CA LYS A 12 10.63 26.93 47.15
C LYS A 12 11.32 28.29 47.21
N ASN A 13 12.44 28.40 47.94
CA ASN A 13 13.21 29.63 48.00
C ASN A 13 13.97 29.93 46.68
N LEU A 14 14.37 28.89 45.94
CA LEU A 14 15.02 29.05 44.63
C LEU A 14 14.04 29.59 43.57
N LEU A 15 12.79 29.10 43.55
CA LEU A 15 11.76 29.55 42.62
C LEU A 15 11.30 30.99 42.91
N ILE A 16 11.21 31.37 44.20
CA ILE A 16 10.83 32.72 44.61
C ILE A 16 11.96 33.73 44.31
N CYS A 17 13.23 33.35 44.47
CA CYS A 17 14.37 34.21 44.09
C CYS A 17 14.52 34.38 42.56
N PHE A 18 14.16 33.38 41.76
CA PHE A 18 14.30 33.45 40.30
C PHE A 18 13.31 34.41 39.64
N LEU A 19 12.14 34.64 40.24
CA LEU A 19 11.09 35.52 39.70
C LEU A 19 11.32 37.02 39.98
N TRP A 20 12.22 37.37 40.91
CA TRP A 20 12.42 38.78 41.30
C TRP A 20 13.48 39.55 40.50
N ASN A 21 14.38 38.88 39.78
CA ASN A 21 15.49 39.51 39.05
C ASN A 21 15.29 39.72 37.55
N PHE A 22 14.05 39.69 37.05
CA PHE A 22 13.77 40.01 35.65
C PHE A 22 13.54 41.52 35.43
N SER A 23 14.06 42.03 34.31
CA SER A 23 13.82 43.40 33.85
C SER A 23 12.31 43.65 33.68
N ALA A 24 11.88 44.90 33.84
CA ALA A 24 10.46 45.27 33.75
C ALA A 24 9.81 44.82 32.43
N GLU A 25 10.58 44.81 31.34
CA GLU A 25 10.10 44.35 30.03
C GLU A 25 9.82 42.85 29.97
N LEU A 26 10.66 42.01 30.58
CA LEU A 26 10.41 40.57 30.58
C LEU A 26 9.22 40.20 31.50
N LYS A 27 9.03 40.94 32.59
CA LYS A 27 7.83 40.81 33.44
C LYS A 27 6.56 41.16 32.67
N LEU A 28 6.60 42.23 31.87
CA LEU A 28 5.50 42.60 30.97
C LEU A 28 5.23 41.52 29.91
N ALA A 29 6.27 40.97 29.28
CA ALA A 29 6.12 39.93 28.27
C ALA A 29 5.53 38.62 28.85
N LEU A 30 6.01 38.21 30.03
CA LEU A 30 5.47 37.03 30.73
C LEU A 30 4.03 37.24 31.17
N MET A 31 3.68 38.43 31.68
CA MET A 31 2.29 38.75 32.04
C MET A 31 1.38 38.78 30.81
N ALA A 32 1.82 39.35 29.69
CA ALA A 32 1.06 39.34 28.45
C ALA A 32 0.85 37.92 27.91
N LEU A 33 1.86 37.07 27.98
CA LEU A 33 1.77 35.65 27.59
C LEU A 33 0.77 34.89 28.48
N LEU A 34 0.79 35.14 29.79
CA LEU A 34 -0.10 34.49 30.75
C LEU A 34 -1.55 34.93 30.55
N VAL A 35 -1.79 36.21 30.23
CA VAL A 35 -3.11 36.74 29.85
C VAL A 35 -3.61 36.14 28.53
N LEU A 36 -2.73 36.00 27.52
CA LEU A 36 -3.08 35.38 26.24
C LEU A 36 -3.42 33.89 26.40
N CYS A 37 -2.62 33.15 27.19
CA CYS A 37 -2.88 31.74 27.47
C CYS A 37 -4.19 31.55 28.25
N THR A 38 -4.46 32.39 29.25
CA THR A 38 -5.71 32.33 30.01
C THR A 38 -6.92 32.66 29.13
N LEU A 39 -6.85 33.70 28.29
CA LEU A 39 -7.90 34.00 27.31
C LEU A 39 -8.12 32.85 26.32
N ALA A 40 -7.06 32.26 25.76
CA ALA A 40 -7.17 31.14 24.84
C ALA A 40 -7.80 29.89 25.49
N THR A 41 -7.54 29.66 26.78
CA THR A 41 -8.16 28.54 27.52
C THR A 41 -9.58 28.81 27.98
N LEU A 42 -9.96 30.08 28.22
CA LEU A 42 -11.29 30.45 28.74
C LEU A 42 -12.28 30.82 27.64
N LEU A 43 -11.82 31.28 26.47
CA LEU A 43 -12.68 31.58 25.31
C LEU A 43 -13.61 30.43 24.89
N PRO A 44 -13.15 29.15 24.88
CA PRO A 44 -14.01 28.01 24.52
C PRO A 44 -15.14 27.73 25.52
N PHE A 45 -15.09 28.32 26.73
CA PHE A 45 -16.09 28.12 27.78
C PHE A 45 -17.10 29.27 27.88
N LEU A 46 -17.00 30.29 27.00
CA LEU A 46 -18.03 31.33 26.91
C LEU A 46 -19.24 30.81 26.11
N PRO A 47 -20.47 30.92 26.63
CA PRO A 47 -21.67 30.41 25.98
C PRO A 47 -21.91 31.08 24.61
N SER A 48 -22.15 30.25 23.60
CA SER A 48 -22.22 30.55 22.17
C SER A 48 -23.44 31.37 21.74
N SER A 49 -23.55 32.62 22.21
CA SER A 49 -24.52 33.59 21.68
C SER A 49 -23.89 34.69 20.83
N PHE A 50 -22.55 34.70 20.67
CA PHE A 50 -21.82 35.67 19.84
C PHE A 50 -20.61 35.08 19.10
N SER A 51 -20.74 33.89 18.50
CA SER A 51 -19.69 33.33 17.61
C SER A 51 -20.00 33.64 16.15
N ILE A 52 -19.30 34.65 15.61
CA ILE A 52 -19.25 34.95 14.17
C ILE A 52 -18.55 33.78 13.47
N SER A 53 -19.26 33.11 12.56
CA SER A 53 -18.72 32.00 11.78
C SER A 53 -17.67 32.49 10.77
N ALA A 54 -16.58 31.73 10.61
CA ALA A 54 -15.56 31.97 9.59
C ALA A 54 -16.10 31.91 8.14
N SER A 55 -17.34 31.45 7.94
CA SER A 55 -18.06 31.54 6.67
C SER A 55 -18.58 32.95 6.37
N GLU A 56 -18.83 33.78 7.37
CA GLU A 56 -19.36 35.15 7.20
C GLU A 56 -18.27 36.17 6.83
N LEU A 57 -17.01 35.92 7.23
CA LEU A 57 -15.87 36.77 6.84
C LEU A 57 -15.56 36.68 5.34
N ARG A 58 -15.82 35.52 4.71
CA ARG A 58 -15.66 35.34 3.24
C ARG A 58 -16.72 36.09 2.43
N PHE A 59 -17.88 36.35 3.02
CA PHE A 59 -18.97 37.09 2.38
C PHE A 59 -18.76 38.61 2.41
N CYS A 60 -17.97 39.13 3.36
CA CYS A 60 -17.63 40.56 3.42
C CYS A 60 -16.46 40.95 2.50
N ILE A 61 -15.56 40.02 2.17
CA ILE A 61 -14.40 40.30 1.31
C ILE A 61 -14.77 40.29 -0.19
N SER A 62 -15.87 39.64 -0.57
CA SER A 62 -16.35 39.55 -1.96
C SER A 62 -17.12 40.77 -2.46
N ARG A 63 -17.38 41.79 -1.60
CA ARG A 63 -18.03 43.06 -1.99
C ARG A 63 -17.07 44.24 -2.24
N ILE A 64 -15.76 44.04 -2.11
CA ILE A 64 -14.76 45.12 -2.34
C ILE A 64 -14.01 44.96 -3.68
N ALA A 65 -14.21 43.86 -4.42
CA ALA A 65 -13.60 43.65 -5.73
C ALA A 65 -14.67 43.63 -6.85
N VAL A 66 -15.33 44.76 -7.06
CA VAL A 66 -15.95 45.07 -8.36
C VAL A 66 -15.26 46.32 -8.88
N ASN A 67 -14.30 46.14 -9.78
CA ASN A 67 -14.02 47.08 -10.87
C ASN A 67 -13.03 46.47 -11.85
N SER A 68 -13.55 45.72 -12.83
CA SER A 68 -13.00 45.72 -14.19
C SER A 68 -13.92 44.93 -15.13
N THR A 69 -14.64 45.69 -15.96
CA THR A 69 -14.97 45.43 -17.37
C THR A 69 -15.63 44.11 -17.79
N SER A 70 -16.88 44.27 -18.21
CA SER A 70 -17.74 43.37 -18.97
C SER A 70 -17.17 42.95 -20.33
N VAL A 71 -17.23 41.65 -20.64
CA VAL A 71 -17.27 41.14 -22.03
C VAL A 71 -18.30 40.01 -22.12
N ASN A 72 -19.31 40.22 -22.97
CA ASN A 72 -20.35 39.26 -23.33
C ASN A 72 -19.80 38.22 -24.31
N PHE A 73 -20.05 36.93 -24.07
CA PHE A 73 -20.10 35.93 -25.13
C PHE A 73 -21.26 34.96 -24.89
N THR A 74 -22.22 35.01 -25.81
CA THR A 74 -23.30 34.04 -26.03
C THR A 74 -22.76 32.83 -26.79
N THR A 75 -23.02 31.61 -26.31
CA THR A 75 -22.95 30.41 -27.16
C THR A 75 -24.04 29.40 -26.82
N VAL A 76 -24.87 29.24 -27.84
CA VAL A 76 -25.84 28.21 -28.24
C VAL A 76 -25.60 26.80 -27.68
N VAL A 77 -26.68 26.17 -27.22
CA VAL A 77 -26.80 24.76 -26.86
C VAL A 77 -27.23 23.95 -28.10
N GLU A 78 -26.41 22.99 -28.53
CA GLU A 78 -26.83 21.94 -29.47
C GLU A 78 -26.64 20.55 -28.84
N LYS A 79 -27.70 19.73 -28.94
CA LYS A 79 -27.71 18.30 -28.63
C LYS A 79 -27.16 17.52 -29.83
N PRO A 80 -26.43 16.41 -29.64
CA PRO A 80 -26.22 15.46 -30.72
C PRO A 80 -27.24 14.32 -30.69
N VAL A 81 -27.70 14.03 -31.90
CA VAL A 81 -28.62 12.99 -32.34
C VAL A 81 -27.89 11.65 -32.47
N LEU A 82 -28.65 10.59 -32.22
CA LEU A 82 -28.34 9.18 -32.39
C LEU A 82 -28.27 8.81 -33.88
N ASP A 83 -27.20 8.15 -34.35
CA ASP A 83 -27.33 7.30 -35.54
C ASP A 83 -26.39 6.07 -35.59
N ASN A 84 -27.08 4.96 -35.79
CA ASN A 84 -26.80 3.60 -36.22
C ASN A 84 -25.43 3.15 -36.77
N ALA A 85 -24.92 2.11 -36.11
CA ALA A 85 -24.59 0.76 -36.64
C ALA A 85 -23.74 0.60 -37.91
N VAL A 86 -22.51 0.10 -37.72
CA VAL A 86 -21.80 -0.78 -38.68
C VAL A 86 -21.33 -2.03 -37.94
N LYS A 87 -21.82 -3.20 -38.40
CA LYS A 87 -21.42 -4.54 -37.97
C LYS A 87 -20.03 -4.88 -38.55
N LEU A 88 -19.09 -5.23 -37.69
CA LEU A 88 -17.91 -6.04 -38.05
C LEU A 88 -17.85 -7.24 -37.11
N THR A 89 -18.02 -8.40 -37.72
CA THR A 89 -17.92 -9.74 -37.13
C THR A 89 -16.46 -10.09 -36.87
N GLU A 90 -16.07 -10.18 -35.60
CA GLU A 90 -14.89 -10.94 -35.18
C GLU A 90 -15.29 -11.95 -34.10
N LYS A 91 -14.88 -13.20 -34.32
CA LYS A 91 -15.10 -14.34 -33.41
C LYS A 91 -14.34 -14.09 -32.09
N PRO A 92 -14.94 -14.37 -30.92
CA PRO A 92 -14.20 -14.31 -29.66
C PRO A 92 -13.30 -15.54 -29.55
N VAL A 93 -11.99 -15.28 -29.44
CA VAL A 93 -10.98 -16.22 -28.97
C VAL A 93 -11.25 -16.50 -27.49
N LEU A 94 -11.26 -17.78 -27.13
CA LEU A 94 -11.50 -18.33 -25.81
C LEU A 94 -10.41 -17.83 -24.83
N ASP A 95 -10.70 -16.81 -24.04
CA ASP A 95 -9.86 -16.40 -22.92
C ASP A 95 -10.22 -17.25 -21.68
N ASN A 96 -9.23 -18.02 -21.21
CA ASN A 96 -9.40 -18.97 -20.12
C ASN A 96 -9.54 -18.24 -18.77
N GLY A 97 -10.77 -18.14 -18.28
CA GLY A 97 -11.10 -18.16 -16.85
C GLY A 97 -10.50 -17.05 -15.99
N VAL A 98 -10.95 -15.81 -16.19
CA VAL A 98 -10.93 -14.78 -15.13
C VAL A 98 -12.33 -14.72 -14.53
N THR A 99 -12.49 -15.30 -13.34
CA THR A 99 -13.72 -15.20 -12.55
C THR A 99 -13.92 -13.73 -12.15
N LYS A 100 -14.67 -12.98 -12.95
CA LYS A 100 -15.14 -11.64 -12.60
C LYS A 100 -16.12 -11.78 -11.43
N GLN A 101 -15.69 -11.39 -10.23
CA GLN A 101 -16.59 -11.19 -9.09
C GLN A 101 -17.06 -9.73 -9.09
N PRO A 102 -18.37 -9.42 -9.19
CA PRO A 102 -18.84 -8.07 -9.03
C PRO A 102 -19.66 -7.88 -7.74
N LEU A 103 -19.15 -7.00 -6.88
CA LEU A 103 -19.91 -5.84 -6.40
C LEU A 103 -19.02 -4.59 -6.44
N THR A 104 -18.46 -4.39 -7.62
CA THR A 104 -18.00 -3.13 -8.23
C THR A 104 -17.53 -3.57 -9.60
N GLU A 105 -18.26 -3.20 -10.66
CA GLU A 105 -17.72 -3.38 -12.01
C GLU A 105 -16.33 -2.73 -12.01
N GLU A 106 -15.28 -3.54 -12.18
CA GLU A 106 -13.93 -3.03 -12.22
C GLU A 106 -13.86 -2.03 -13.36
N LYS A 107 -13.81 -0.74 -13.01
CA LYS A 107 -13.76 0.31 -14.00
C LYS A 107 -12.34 0.34 -14.55
N VAL A 108 -12.13 -0.43 -15.62
CA VAL A 108 -10.91 -0.39 -16.42
C VAL A 108 -10.96 0.90 -17.22
N LEU A 109 -9.99 1.77 -16.99
CA LEU A 109 -9.80 3.00 -17.74
C LEU A 109 -9.27 2.68 -19.15
N ASN A 110 -9.42 3.60 -20.10
CA ASN A 110 -9.00 3.40 -21.50
C ASN A 110 -7.53 3.01 -21.67
N ASN A 111 -6.68 3.32 -20.68
CA ASN A 111 -5.25 2.99 -20.66
C ASN A 111 -4.92 1.67 -19.94
N GLY A 112 -5.92 0.85 -19.59
CA GLY A 112 -5.74 -0.44 -18.93
C GLY A 112 -5.58 -0.37 -17.40
N VAL A 113 -5.60 0.83 -16.80
CA VAL A 113 -5.56 0.99 -15.33
C VAL A 113 -6.89 0.58 -14.72
N ILE A 114 -6.83 -0.18 -13.63
CA ILE A 114 -8.02 -0.62 -12.89
C ILE A 114 -8.29 0.38 -11.77
N LYS A 115 -9.42 1.08 -11.81
CA LYS A 115 -9.81 1.98 -10.72
C LYS A 115 -10.39 1.21 -9.54
N ARG A 116 -9.87 1.47 -8.35
CA ARG A 116 -10.41 0.96 -7.08
C ARG A 116 -11.31 1.99 -6.42
N THR A 117 -12.30 1.50 -5.68
CA THR A 117 -13.35 2.30 -5.05
C THR A 117 -13.41 2.01 -3.56
N PHE A 118 -13.79 3.02 -2.78
CA PHE A 118 -13.83 2.93 -1.33
C PHE A 118 -15.18 3.45 -0.82
N THR A 119 -15.98 2.56 -0.22
CA THR A 119 -17.35 2.90 0.21
C THR A 119 -17.44 2.94 1.73
N GLY A 120 -17.69 4.13 2.28
CA GLY A 120 -17.91 4.33 3.71
C GLY A 120 -19.33 3.97 4.13
N TYR A 121 -19.46 3.23 5.23
CA TYR A 121 -20.72 2.85 5.86
C TYR A 121 -20.73 3.29 7.34
N GLY A 122 -21.90 3.76 7.80
CA GLY A 122 -22.08 4.32 9.14
C GLY A 122 -21.93 5.85 9.18
N TRP A 123 -21.67 6.40 10.37
CA TRP A 123 -21.68 7.85 10.63
C TRP A 123 -20.30 8.41 10.98
N ALA A 124 -20.09 9.71 10.76
CA ALA A 124 -18.85 10.45 11.06
C ALA A 124 -17.58 9.81 10.44
N ALA A 125 -16.70 9.22 11.25
CA ALA A 125 -15.47 8.55 10.79
C ALA A 125 -15.73 7.16 10.18
N TYR A 126 -16.97 6.85 9.80
CA TYR A 126 -17.46 5.56 9.30
C TYR A 126 -17.16 4.37 10.22
N ASN A 127 -18.13 3.49 10.40
CA ASN A 127 -17.92 2.26 11.15
C ASN A 127 -17.00 1.31 10.35
N PHE A 128 -17.23 1.26 9.04
CA PHE A 128 -16.43 0.47 8.11
C PHE A 128 -16.34 1.17 6.75
N VAL A 129 -15.15 1.19 6.17
CA VAL A 129 -14.88 1.64 4.80
C VAL A 129 -14.47 0.41 4.01
N LEU A 130 -15.37 -0.06 3.16
CA LEU A 130 -15.15 -1.25 2.34
C LEU A 130 -14.21 -0.94 1.18
N MET A 131 -13.12 -1.70 1.05
CA MET A 131 -12.32 -1.74 -0.16
C MET A 131 -12.80 -2.87 -1.08
N ASN A 132 -12.84 -4.10 -0.58
CA ASN A 132 -13.40 -5.24 -1.31
C ASN A 132 -13.60 -6.47 -0.42
N ALA A 133 -14.25 -7.50 -0.95
CA ALA A 133 -14.26 -8.83 -0.36
C ALA A 133 -13.95 -9.92 -1.39
N TYR A 134 -13.45 -11.06 -0.91
CA TYR A 134 -12.97 -12.15 -1.74
C TYR A 134 -13.39 -13.49 -1.16
N ARG A 135 -13.84 -14.42 -2.01
CA ARG A 135 -13.99 -15.83 -1.63
C ARG A 135 -12.60 -16.45 -1.40
N GLY A 136 -12.40 -17.03 -0.22
CA GLY A 136 -11.16 -17.69 0.20
C GLY A 136 -11.19 -19.22 0.15
N GLY A 137 -12.34 -19.81 -0.19
CA GLY A 137 -12.56 -21.26 -0.17
C GLY A 137 -14.01 -21.61 -0.44
N VAL A 138 -14.38 -22.88 -0.25
CA VAL A 138 -15.77 -23.36 -0.40
C VAL A 138 -16.72 -22.78 0.65
N ASN A 139 -16.19 -22.37 1.80
CA ASN A 139 -16.92 -21.90 2.97
C ASN A 139 -16.24 -20.71 3.68
N THR A 140 -15.31 -20.03 3.02
CA THR A 140 -14.56 -18.93 3.62
C THR A 140 -14.53 -17.70 2.73
N PHE A 141 -14.55 -16.52 3.34
CA PHE A 141 -14.46 -15.22 2.68
C PHE A 141 -13.58 -14.28 3.51
N ALA A 142 -12.90 -13.36 2.84
CA ALA A 142 -12.16 -12.27 3.47
C ALA A 142 -12.75 -10.94 3.02
N VAL A 143 -13.16 -10.10 3.98
CA VAL A 143 -13.61 -8.72 3.74
C VAL A 143 -12.50 -7.78 4.17
N ILE A 144 -12.12 -6.85 3.31
CA ILE A 144 -10.96 -5.97 3.50
C ILE A 144 -11.44 -4.53 3.48
N GLY A 145 -11.02 -3.78 4.48
CA GLY A 145 -11.37 -2.38 4.56
C GLY A 145 -10.62 -1.64 5.67
N LEU A 146 -11.11 -0.44 5.94
CA LEU A 146 -10.69 0.37 7.07
C LEU A 146 -11.84 0.47 8.07
N SER A 147 -11.51 0.72 9.32
CA SER A 147 -12.49 1.02 10.36
C SER A 147 -11.95 2.11 11.27
N SER A 148 -12.85 2.90 11.86
CA SER A 148 -12.49 3.96 12.80
C SER A 148 -11.64 3.40 13.94
N LYS A 149 -10.40 3.87 14.07
CA LYS A 149 -9.47 3.42 15.13
C LYS A 149 -10.04 3.65 16.53
N PRO A 150 -10.67 4.80 16.86
CA PRO A 150 -11.32 4.99 18.16
C PRO A 150 -12.33 3.89 18.52
N LEU A 151 -13.12 3.39 17.57
CA LEU A 151 -14.05 2.28 17.84
C LEU A 151 -13.28 1.05 18.31
N HIS A 152 -12.17 0.68 17.65
CA HIS A 152 -11.37 -0.48 18.05
C HIS A 152 -10.69 -0.32 19.41
N VAL A 153 -10.33 0.90 19.78
CA VAL A 153 -9.67 1.21 21.06
C VAL A 153 -10.67 1.25 22.21
N TYR A 154 -11.84 1.88 22.04
CA TYR A 154 -12.73 2.20 23.15
C TYR A 154 -14.06 1.42 23.16
N SER A 155 -14.56 0.99 21.99
CA SER A 155 -15.89 0.37 21.86
C SER A 155 -15.84 -1.10 21.44
N HIS A 156 -14.70 -1.57 20.92
CA HIS A 156 -14.48 -2.97 20.53
C HIS A 156 -15.55 -3.55 19.58
N PRO A 157 -15.67 -3.03 18.34
CA PRO A 157 -16.65 -3.49 17.37
C PRO A 157 -16.49 -4.98 17.06
N THR A 158 -17.62 -5.63 16.80
CA THR A 158 -17.74 -7.03 16.40
C THR A 158 -18.29 -7.13 14.99
N TYR A 159 -18.00 -8.26 14.34
CA TYR A 159 -18.40 -8.50 12.96
C TYR A 159 -19.11 -9.85 12.85
N ARG A 160 -20.21 -9.90 12.11
CA ARG A 160 -20.93 -11.12 11.78
C ARG A 160 -21.15 -11.20 10.28
N CYS A 161 -20.96 -12.37 9.70
CA CYS A 161 -21.13 -12.58 8.27
C CYS A 161 -22.41 -13.39 8.00
N GLU A 162 -23.21 -12.96 7.04
CA GLU A 162 -24.45 -13.62 6.63
C GLU A 162 -24.40 -13.88 5.13
N TRP A 163 -24.60 -15.13 4.72
CA TRP A 163 -24.84 -15.49 3.33
C TRP A 163 -26.34 -15.51 3.05
N ILE A 164 -26.75 -14.71 2.06
CA ILE A 164 -28.13 -14.64 1.55
C ILE A 164 -28.16 -15.27 0.16
N PRO A 165 -28.74 -16.48 -0.01
CA PRO A 165 -28.93 -17.08 -1.32
C PRO A 165 -29.81 -16.20 -2.22
N LEU A 166 -29.57 -16.24 -3.54
CA LEU A 166 -30.41 -15.53 -4.51
C LEU A 166 -31.87 -16.02 -4.47
N ASN A 167 -32.05 -17.33 -4.28
CA ASN A 167 -33.36 -17.93 -4.07
C ASN A 167 -33.78 -17.76 -2.60
N GLN A 168 -34.79 -16.93 -2.35
CA GLN A 168 -35.24 -16.60 -0.99
C GLN A 168 -35.84 -17.78 -0.22
N SER A 169 -36.17 -18.88 -0.90
CA SER A 169 -36.62 -20.13 -0.27
C SER A 169 -35.49 -20.92 0.39
N ASP A 170 -34.22 -20.65 0.03
CA ASP A 170 -33.06 -21.28 0.65
C ASP A 170 -32.71 -20.58 1.98
N ASN A 171 -32.24 -21.35 2.96
CA ASN A 171 -31.92 -20.81 4.28
C ASN A 171 -30.70 -19.88 4.24
N ARG A 172 -30.81 -18.77 4.96
CA ARG A 172 -29.67 -17.88 5.25
C ARG A 172 -28.72 -18.55 6.22
N ILE A 173 -27.44 -18.30 6.05
CA ILE A 173 -26.39 -18.93 6.87
C ILE A 173 -25.59 -17.82 7.53
N LEU A 174 -25.39 -17.92 8.84
CA LEU A 174 -24.64 -16.93 9.61
C LEU A 174 -23.39 -17.56 10.22
N THR A 175 -22.34 -16.75 10.36
CA THR A 175 -21.13 -17.08 11.13
C THR A 175 -20.54 -15.82 11.74
N ASP A 176 -19.77 -15.95 12.81
CA ASP A 176 -19.05 -14.83 13.40
C ASP A 176 -17.80 -14.52 12.56
N GLY A 177 -17.55 -13.23 12.34
CA GLY A 177 -16.40 -12.75 11.59
C GLY A 177 -15.19 -12.58 12.50
N THR A 178 -14.08 -13.22 12.17
CA THR A 178 -12.81 -13.02 12.89
C THR A 178 -12.11 -11.78 12.35
N LYS A 179 -12.03 -10.71 13.16
CA LYS A 179 -11.29 -9.50 12.78
C LYS A 179 -9.80 -9.65 12.98
N ILE A 180 -9.02 -9.13 12.02
CA ILE A 180 -7.57 -9.11 12.03
C ILE A 180 -7.11 -7.67 11.78
N LEU A 181 -6.37 -7.09 12.73
CA LEU A 181 -5.78 -5.74 12.63
C LEU A 181 -4.34 -5.86 12.15
N THR A 182 -4.12 -5.67 10.85
CA THR A 182 -2.82 -5.94 10.21
C THR A 182 -1.81 -4.81 10.36
N ASP A 183 -2.26 -3.63 10.78
CA ASP A 183 -1.41 -2.45 10.94
C ASP A 183 -0.74 -2.34 12.31
N TRP A 184 -0.93 -3.31 13.21
CA TRP A 184 -0.31 -3.36 14.53
C TRP A 184 -0.43 -2.07 15.36
N GLY A 185 -1.52 -1.33 15.19
CA GLY A 185 -1.77 -0.09 15.91
C GLY A 185 -1.15 1.17 15.27
N TYR A 186 -0.45 1.03 14.14
CA TYR A 186 0.07 2.15 13.35
C TYR A 186 -1.02 2.97 12.66
N GLY A 187 -2.25 2.47 12.57
CA GLY A 187 -3.40 3.21 12.03
C GLY A 187 -3.53 4.60 12.65
N ARG A 188 -4.08 5.56 11.89
CA ARG A 188 -4.25 6.95 12.33
C ARG A 188 -5.69 7.17 12.76
N VAL A 189 -6.48 7.94 12.00
CA VAL A 189 -7.94 8.00 12.18
C VAL A 189 -8.55 6.63 11.90
N TYR A 190 -8.03 5.95 10.88
CA TYR A 190 -8.46 4.63 10.46
C TYR A 190 -7.40 3.56 10.74
N THR A 191 -7.87 2.36 11.09
CA THR A 191 -7.07 1.13 11.18
C THR A 191 -7.48 0.15 10.08
N THR A 192 -6.53 -0.64 9.57
CA THR A 192 -6.83 -1.68 8.58
C THR A 192 -7.46 -2.89 9.26
N VAL A 193 -8.60 -3.33 8.73
CA VAL A 193 -9.32 -4.51 9.22
C VAL A 193 -9.50 -5.51 8.08
N VAL A 194 -9.04 -6.74 8.32
CA VAL A 194 -9.43 -7.90 7.52
C VAL A 194 -10.41 -8.73 8.35
N VAL A 195 -11.64 -8.90 7.88
CA VAL A 195 -12.64 -9.77 8.52
C VAL A 195 -12.64 -11.11 7.78
N ASN A 196 -12.20 -12.15 8.46
CA ASN A 196 -12.27 -13.53 7.96
C ASN A 196 -13.60 -14.17 8.37
N CYS A 197 -14.47 -14.39 7.39
CA CYS A 197 -15.74 -15.08 7.54
C CYS A 197 -15.53 -16.56 7.24
N THR A 198 -15.50 -17.43 8.26
CA THR A 198 -15.40 -18.88 8.08
C THR A 198 -16.70 -19.53 8.53
N PHE A 199 -17.45 -20.10 7.59
CA PHE A 199 -18.68 -20.84 7.87
C PHE A 199 -18.36 -22.25 8.37
N PRO A 200 -19.30 -22.93 9.06
CA PRO A 200 -19.08 -24.29 9.56
C PRO A 200 -18.48 -25.24 8.51
N SER A 201 -17.53 -26.09 8.90
CA SER A 201 -16.74 -26.92 7.98
C SER A 201 -17.57 -27.94 7.18
N ASN A 202 -18.75 -28.30 7.68
CA ASN A 202 -19.71 -29.17 7.01
C ASN A 202 -20.61 -28.43 6.00
N THR A 203 -20.43 -27.12 5.82
CA THR A 203 -21.27 -26.26 4.98
C THR A 203 -20.48 -25.78 3.78
N VAL A 204 -20.97 -26.06 2.56
CA VAL A 204 -20.50 -25.41 1.33
C VAL A 204 -21.41 -24.22 1.04
N ILE A 205 -20.84 -23.04 0.87
CA ILE A 205 -21.62 -21.83 0.58
C ILE A 205 -21.89 -21.77 -0.93
N ASN A 206 -23.15 -21.55 -1.30
CA ASN A 206 -23.63 -21.52 -2.69
C ASN A 206 -23.33 -22.82 -3.48
N PRO A 207 -23.68 -24.02 -2.95
CA PRO A 207 -23.21 -25.30 -3.51
C PRO A 207 -23.76 -25.58 -4.92
N LYS A 208 -24.94 -25.03 -5.25
CA LYS A 208 -25.57 -25.16 -6.58
C LYS A 208 -25.11 -24.08 -7.56
N ASN A 209 -24.21 -23.19 -7.16
CA ASN A 209 -23.76 -22.03 -7.93
C ASN A 209 -24.95 -21.18 -8.45
N THR A 210 -26.03 -21.09 -7.68
CA THR A 210 -27.26 -20.36 -8.03
C THR A 210 -27.15 -18.87 -7.75
N GLY A 211 -26.09 -18.45 -7.05
CA GLY A 211 -25.81 -17.05 -6.73
C GLY A 211 -26.34 -16.63 -5.36
N GLY A 212 -25.93 -15.45 -4.92
CA GLY A 212 -26.28 -14.89 -3.62
C GLY A 212 -25.35 -13.75 -3.21
N THR A 213 -25.59 -13.21 -2.02
CA THR A 213 -24.86 -12.05 -1.50
C THR A 213 -24.35 -12.35 -0.09
N LEU A 214 -23.08 -12.03 0.14
CA LEU A 214 -22.48 -11.97 1.45
C LEU A 214 -22.73 -10.58 2.05
N LEU A 215 -23.38 -10.55 3.22
CA LEU A 215 -23.49 -9.37 4.06
C LEU A 215 -22.47 -9.43 5.20
N LEU A 216 -21.84 -8.29 5.48
CA LEU A 216 -21.08 -8.04 6.70
C LEU A 216 -21.92 -7.15 7.63
N HIS A 217 -22.22 -7.66 8.82
CA HIS A 217 -22.83 -6.91 9.90
C HIS A 217 -21.73 -6.39 10.82
N ALA A 218 -21.48 -5.09 10.80
CA ALA A 218 -20.46 -4.42 11.61
C ALA A 218 -21.12 -3.64 12.73
N THR A 219 -20.80 -3.98 13.98
CA THR A 219 -21.33 -3.26 15.15
C THR A 219 -20.42 -2.08 15.50
N THR A 220 -20.94 -1.03 16.15
CA THR A 220 -20.10 0.03 16.73
C THR A 220 -19.44 -0.44 18.03
N GLY A 221 -20.02 -1.43 18.71
CA GLY A 221 -19.51 -2.05 19.94
C GLY A 221 -19.81 -1.27 21.23
N ASP A 222 -20.39 -0.07 21.12
CA ASP A 222 -20.81 0.74 22.27
C ASP A 222 -21.91 0.04 23.08
N THR A 223 -21.76 -0.06 24.41
CA THR A 223 -22.73 -0.73 25.30
C THR A 223 -24.08 -0.01 25.34
N ASP A 224 -24.08 1.32 25.21
CA ASP A 224 -25.29 2.15 25.36
C ASP A 224 -25.92 2.45 24.00
N ARG A 225 -25.12 2.47 22.92
CA ARG A 225 -25.55 2.79 21.54
C ARG A 225 -24.92 1.86 20.50
N ASN A 226 -25.16 0.55 20.65
CA ASN A 226 -24.67 -0.44 19.71
C ASN A 226 -25.48 -0.41 18.39
N ILE A 227 -24.97 0.29 17.39
CA ILE A 227 -25.57 0.32 16.05
C ILE A 227 -24.88 -0.74 15.20
N THR A 228 -25.66 -1.47 14.40
CA THR A 228 -25.14 -2.47 13.45
C THR A 228 -25.39 -2.00 12.02
N ASP A 229 -24.32 -1.79 11.26
CA ASP A 229 -24.38 -1.54 9.82
C ASP A 229 -24.38 -2.89 9.09
N SER A 230 -25.37 -3.11 8.21
CA SER A 230 -25.43 -4.28 7.31
C SER A 230 -24.93 -3.91 5.93
N ILE A 231 -23.79 -4.48 5.53
CA ILE A 231 -23.02 -4.05 4.36
C ILE A 231 -23.00 -5.19 3.34
N PRO A 232 -23.53 -5.01 2.13
CA PRO A 232 -23.32 -5.99 1.06
C PRO A 232 -21.88 -5.91 0.57
N VAL A 233 -21.10 -6.97 0.83
CA VAL A 233 -19.65 -6.96 0.59
C VAL A 233 -19.23 -7.76 -0.65
N LEU A 234 -20.01 -8.77 -1.04
CA LEU A 234 -19.73 -9.60 -2.21
C LEU A 234 -21.04 -10.20 -2.75
N THR A 235 -21.24 -10.17 -4.06
CA THR A 235 -22.34 -10.88 -4.73
C THR A 235 -21.78 -11.86 -5.75
N GLU A 236 -22.27 -13.09 -5.71
CA GLU A 236 -22.00 -14.13 -6.70
C GLU A 236 -23.21 -14.19 -7.63
N THR A 237 -22.98 -13.97 -8.92
CA THR A 237 -23.99 -14.21 -9.96
C THR A 237 -24.08 -15.71 -10.27
N PRO A 238 -25.23 -16.22 -10.74
CA PRO A 238 -25.39 -17.63 -11.06
C PRO A 238 -24.29 -18.14 -12.01
N ASN A 239 -23.79 -19.36 -11.76
CA ASN A 239 -22.79 -20.07 -12.55
C ASN A 239 -21.41 -19.39 -12.69
N THR A 240 -21.06 -18.45 -11.81
CA THR A 240 -19.75 -17.76 -11.88
C THR A 240 -18.69 -18.29 -10.94
N VAL A 241 -19.06 -19.00 -9.88
CA VAL A 241 -18.07 -19.53 -8.93
C VAL A 241 -17.36 -20.74 -9.52
N ASP A 242 -16.04 -20.67 -9.67
CA ASP A 242 -15.22 -21.83 -10.05
C ASP A 242 -14.79 -22.60 -8.79
N PHE A 243 -15.61 -23.57 -8.39
CA PHE A 243 -15.35 -24.39 -7.20
C PHE A 243 -14.08 -25.24 -7.30
N ALA A 244 -13.65 -25.59 -8.53
CA ALA A 244 -12.45 -26.38 -8.75
C ALA A 244 -11.16 -25.66 -8.30
N LEU A 245 -11.19 -24.33 -8.16
CA LEU A 245 -10.06 -23.55 -7.61
C LEU A 245 -9.77 -23.85 -6.13
N TYR A 246 -10.81 -24.28 -5.39
CA TYR A 246 -10.76 -24.52 -3.95
C TYR A 246 -10.57 -26.00 -3.58
N GLU A 247 -10.63 -26.90 -4.56
CA GLU A 247 -10.40 -28.32 -4.34
C GLU A 247 -8.90 -28.61 -4.23
N SER A 248 -8.46 -29.04 -3.04
CA SER A 248 -7.04 -29.35 -2.77
C SER A 248 -6.46 -30.45 -3.65
N ASN A 249 -7.33 -31.33 -4.18
CA ASN A 249 -6.94 -32.51 -4.93
C ASN A 249 -6.78 -32.22 -6.44
N LEU A 250 -7.43 -31.16 -6.93
CA LEU A 250 -7.28 -30.69 -8.29
C LEU A 250 -6.08 -29.74 -8.33
N ARG A 251 -4.88 -30.29 -8.53
CA ARG A 251 -3.65 -29.50 -8.73
C ARG A 251 -3.71 -28.76 -10.07
N ARG A 252 -4.54 -27.73 -10.18
CA ARG A 252 -4.48 -26.80 -11.30
C ARG A 252 -3.22 -25.96 -11.13
N ARG A 253 -2.37 -25.96 -12.15
CA ARG A 253 -1.18 -25.12 -12.20
C ARG A 253 -1.60 -23.66 -12.09
N GLU A 254 -1.04 -22.94 -11.11
CA GLU A 254 -1.25 -21.50 -10.96
C GLU A 254 -0.88 -20.74 -12.23
N LYS A 255 -1.53 -19.60 -12.47
CA LYS A 255 -1.23 -18.74 -13.63
C LYS A 255 0.21 -18.22 -13.56
N TYR A 256 0.63 -17.80 -12.37
CA TYR A 256 1.93 -17.21 -12.11
C TYR A 256 2.74 -18.09 -11.15
N ASP A 257 4.03 -18.22 -11.43
CA ASP A 257 4.97 -18.85 -10.49
C ASP A 257 5.36 -17.84 -9.40
N TYR A 258 5.48 -16.56 -9.79
CA TYR A 258 5.83 -15.45 -8.90
C TYR A 258 4.92 -14.25 -9.15
N LEU A 259 4.38 -13.66 -8.09
CA LEU A 259 3.62 -12.42 -8.19
C LEU A 259 4.16 -11.39 -7.21
N TYR A 260 4.34 -10.16 -7.67
CA TYR A 260 4.69 -9.03 -6.83
C TYR A 260 3.43 -8.26 -6.42
N CYS A 261 3.27 -8.05 -5.10
CA CYS A 261 2.27 -7.17 -4.53
C CYS A 261 2.96 -6.01 -3.82
N GLY A 262 2.98 -4.84 -4.47
CA GLY A 262 3.62 -3.65 -3.93
C GLY A 262 2.74 -2.87 -2.97
N SER A 263 3.36 -2.16 -2.03
CA SER A 263 2.71 -1.10 -1.25
C SER A 263 2.29 0.08 -2.14
N SER A 264 1.54 1.02 -1.56
CA SER A 264 1.09 2.23 -2.26
C SER A 264 2.25 3.07 -2.81
N LEU A 265 2.16 3.45 -4.08
CA LEU A 265 3.11 4.30 -4.79
C LEU A 265 2.64 5.74 -4.77
N TYR A 266 3.42 6.62 -4.14
CA TYR A 266 3.08 8.02 -3.91
C TYR A 266 4.29 8.95 -4.11
N GLY A 267 4.02 10.26 -4.14
CA GLY A 267 5.06 11.28 -4.25
C GLY A 267 5.68 11.36 -5.64
N ASN A 268 6.89 11.91 -5.72
CA ASN A 268 7.52 12.25 -7.00
C ASN A 268 8.44 11.14 -7.53
N LEU A 269 7.86 10.00 -7.90
CA LEU A 269 8.65 8.84 -8.36
C LEU A 269 9.46 9.17 -9.62
N SER A 270 10.67 8.62 -9.69
CA SER A 270 11.54 8.73 -10.85
C SER A 270 11.18 7.68 -11.91
N PRO A 271 10.80 8.10 -13.14
CA PRO A 271 10.53 7.17 -14.24
C PRO A 271 11.71 6.25 -14.52
N GLN A 272 12.93 6.80 -14.50
CA GLN A 272 14.13 6.01 -14.75
C GLN A 272 14.38 4.96 -13.66
N ARG A 273 14.18 5.28 -12.37
CA ARG A 273 14.36 4.28 -11.30
C ARG A 273 13.32 3.15 -11.42
N ILE A 274 12.06 3.50 -11.73
CA ILE A 274 10.99 2.51 -11.98
C ILE A 274 11.31 1.63 -13.18
N ARG A 275 11.82 2.21 -14.28
CA ARG A 275 12.25 1.48 -15.49
C ARG A 275 13.27 0.41 -15.16
N GLU A 276 14.28 0.80 -14.40
CA GLU A 276 15.35 -0.11 -13.98
C GLU A 276 14.84 -1.24 -13.10
N TRP A 277 13.97 -0.90 -12.15
CA TRP A 277 13.37 -1.86 -11.24
C TRP A 277 12.50 -2.89 -11.98
N ILE A 278 11.60 -2.45 -12.86
CA ILE A 278 10.69 -3.37 -13.56
C ILE A 278 11.44 -4.24 -14.57
N ALA A 279 12.36 -3.67 -15.36
CA ALA A 279 13.16 -4.42 -16.32
C ALA A 279 14.00 -5.51 -15.63
N TYR A 280 14.60 -5.19 -14.48
CA TYR A 280 15.34 -6.15 -13.68
C TYR A 280 14.44 -7.28 -13.18
N HIS A 281 13.30 -6.95 -12.55
CA HIS A 281 12.48 -7.96 -11.90
C HIS A 281 11.70 -8.83 -12.89
N VAL A 282 11.23 -8.30 -14.01
CA VAL A 282 10.61 -9.11 -15.08
C VAL A 282 11.62 -10.13 -15.61
N ARG A 283 12.90 -9.72 -15.81
CA ARG A 283 13.97 -10.64 -16.19
C ARG A 283 14.26 -11.67 -15.09
N PHE A 284 14.35 -11.23 -13.84
CA PHE A 284 14.75 -12.06 -12.70
C PHE A 284 13.73 -13.14 -12.36
N PHE A 285 12.44 -12.78 -12.30
CA PHE A 285 11.36 -13.71 -12.00
C PHE A 285 10.91 -14.51 -13.24
N GLY A 286 11.21 -14.03 -14.45
CA GLY A 286 10.98 -14.75 -15.70
C GLY A 286 9.54 -14.68 -16.19
N GLU A 287 9.22 -15.51 -17.19
CA GLU A 287 8.03 -15.29 -18.01
C GLU A 287 6.69 -15.56 -17.31
N ARG A 288 6.67 -16.32 -16.23
CA ARG A 288 5.46 -16.60 -15.46
C ARG A 288 5.38 -15.72 -14.21
N SER A 289 5.86 -14.48 -14.34
CA SER A 289 5.78 -13.45 -13.31
C SER A 289 4.77 -12.36 -13.63
N HIS A 290 4.20 -11.74 -12.60
CA HIS A 290 3.30 -10.61 -12.73
C HIS A 290 3.51 -9.59 -11.62
N PHE A 291 3.35 -8.31 -11.95
CA PHE A 291 3.64 -7.19 -11.06
C PHE A 291 2.41 -6.32 -10.88
N VAL A 292 1.94 -6.24 -9.63
CA VAL A 292 0.77 -5.44 -9.26
C VAL A 292 1.25 -4.17 -8.57
N LEU A 293 1.03 -3.03 -9.21
CA LEU A 293 1.40 -1.70 -8.73
C LEU A 293 0.15 -0.94 -8.31
N HIS A 294 0.21 -0.22 -7.19
CA HIS A 294 -0.92 0.51 -6.65
C HIS A 294 -0.61 2.01 -6.62
N ASP A 295 -1.28 2.78 -7.47
CA ASP A 295 -1.07 4.22 -7.61
C ASP A 295 -1.87 5.01 -6.57
N ALA A 296 -1.17 5.54 -5.57
CA ALA A 296 -1.66 6.52 -4.61
C ALA A 296 -1.23 7.96 -4.98
N GLY A 297 -1.10 8.24 -6.28
CA GLY A 297 -0.69 9.54 -6.82
C GLY A 297 0.79 9.64 -7.16
N GLY A 298 1.54 8.54 -7.08
CA GLY A 298 2.97 8.49 -7.41
C GLY A 298 3.26 8.14 -8.87
N ILE A 299 2.31 7.51 -9.57
CA ILE A 299 2.46 7.18 -11.00
C ILE A 299 2.04 8.40 -11.83
N THR A 300 3.01 9.27 -12.10
CA THR A 300 2.84 10.37 -13.06
C THR A 300 2.82 9.86 -14.50
N GLU A 301 2.49 10.72 -15.46
CA GLU A 301 2.48 10.35 -16.88
C GLU A 301 3.82 9.77 -17.35
N GLU A 302 4.95 10.34 -16.91
CA GLU A 302 6.27 9.83 -17.32
C GLU A 302 6.57 8.46 -16.71
N VAL A 303 6.10 8.19 -15.49
CA VAL A 303 6.21 6.86 -14.86
C VAL A 303 5.30 5.87 -15.57
N PHE A 304 4.09 6.30 -15.96
CA PHE A 304 3.17 5.46 -16.68
C PHE A 304 3.72 5.04 -18.05
N GLU A 305 4.37 5.94 -18.79
CA GLU A 305 5.01 5.63 -20.08
C GLU A 305 6.10 4.56 -19.95
N VAL A 306 6.81 4.51 -18.82
CA VAL A 306 7.78 3.44 -18.52
C VAL A 306 7.09 2.10 -18.28
N LEU A 307 5.92 2.10 -17.64
CA LEU A 307 5.17 0.89 -17.30
C LEU A 307 4.37 0.35 -18.49
N LYS A 308 3.93 1.23 -19.39
CA LYS A 308 3.01 0.92 -20.49
C LYS A 308 3.44 -0.26 -21.37
N PRO A 309 4.70 -0.39 -21.84
CA PRO A 309 5.12 -1.55 -22.61
C PRO A 309 4.98 -2.87 -21.83
N TRP A 310 5.13 -2.84 -20.50
CA TRP A 310 4.99 -4.02 -19.64
C TRP A 310 3.52 -4.36 -19.35
N ILE A 311 2.65 -3.35 -19.30
CA ILE A 311 1.20 -3.53 -19.23
C ILE A 311 0.69 -4.18 -20.52
N GLU A 312 1.12 -3.68 -21.69
CA GLU A 312 0.77 -4.24 -23.00
C GLU A 312 1.20 -5.71 -23.15
N LEU A 313 2.33 -6.09 -22.54
CA LEU A 313 2.80 -7.48 -22.49
C LEU A 313 2.10 -8.35 -21.41
N GLY A 314 1.12 -7.81 -20.68
CA GLY A 314 0.42 -8.51 -19.60
C GLY A 314 1.30 -8.80 -18.37
N ARG A 315 2.44 -8.10 -18.22
CA ARG A 315 3.38 -8.30 -17.10
C ARG A 315 3.06 -7.43 -15.89
N VAL A 316 2.44 -6.28 -16.12
CA VAL A 316 2.12 -5.29 -15.08
C VAL A 316 0.62 -5.03 -15.06
N THR A 317 0.05 -4.96 -13.86
CA THR A 317 -1.27 -4.37 -13.60
C THR A 317 -1.07 -3.12 -12.73
N VAL A 318 -1.73 -2.03 -13.10
CA VAL A 318 -1.77 -0.81 -12.28
C VAL A 318 -3.18 -0.63 -11.73
N HIS A 319 -3.28 -0.52 -10.41
CA HIS A 319 -4.51 -0.16 -9.70
C HIS A 319 -4.46 1.30 -9.29
N ASP A 320 -5.41 2.11 -9.75
CA ASP A 320 -5.61 3.47 -9.23
C ASP A 320 -6.34 3.37 -7.89
N ILE A 321 -5.64 3.74 -6.81
CA ILE A 321 -6.15 3.74 -5.44
C ILE A 321 -6.20 5.15 -4.86
N ARG A 322 -6.12 6.22 -5.67
CA ARG A 322 -6.01 7.60 -5.17
C ARG A 322 -7.18 8.01 -4.27
N GLU A 323 -8.35 7.41 -4.44
CA GLU A 323 -9.51 7.66 -3.58
C GLU A 323 -9.30 7.25 -2.11
N GLN A 324 -8.37 6.32 -1.79
CA GLN A 324 -8.13 5.96 -0.39
C GLN A 324 -7.54 7.11 0.45
N GLU A 325 -6.93 8.12 -0.17
CA GLU A 325 -6.35 9.28 0.53
C GLU A 325 -7.39 10.06 1.35
N ARG A 326 -8.69 9.88 1.08
CA ARG A 326 -9.77 10.49 1.86
C ARG A 326 -9.89 9.87 3.27
N PHE A 327 -9.29 8.71 3.50
CA PHE A 327 -9.33 7.97 4.75
C PHE A 327 -7.92 7.94 5.37
N ASP A 328 -7.68 8.79 6.36
CA ASP A 328 -6.37 8.93 7.00
C ASP A 328 -5.97 7.68 7.81
N GLY A 329 -5.25 6.78 7.16
CA GLY A 329 -4.57 5.64 7.77
C GLY A 329 -3.05 5.72 7.64
N TYR A 330 -2.37 4.61 7.92
CA TYR A 330 -0.90 4.59 7.91
C TYR A 330 -0.34 4.50 6.49
N TYR A 331 0.54 5.46 6.13
CA TYR A 331 1.31 5.48 4.87
C TYR A 331 0.46 5.11 3.64
N HIS A 332 -0.48 6.00 3.27
CA HIS A 332 -1.35 5.81 2.09
C HIS A 332 -2.08 4.47 2.11
N ASN A 333 -2.51 4.06 3.32
CA ASN A 333 -3.21 2.82 3.61
C ASN A 333 -2.52 1.55 3.10
N GLN A 334 -1.19 1.51 3.11
CA GLN A 334 -0.41 0.40 2.55
C GLN A 334 -0.79 -0.98 3.11
N PHE A 335 -1.18 -1.09 4.39
CA PHE A 335 -1.62 -2.35 4.99
C PHE A 335 -2.91 -2.88 4.36
N MET A 336 -3.88 -2.02 4.09
CA MET A 336 -5.12 -2.39 3.39
C MET A 336 -4.79 -2.84 1.96
N VAL A 337 -3.93 -2.09 1.27
CA VAL A 337 -3.55 -2.33 -0.13
C VAL A 337 -2.85 -3.68 -0.33
N VAL A 338 -1.89 -4.04 0.53
CA VAL A 338 -1.22 -5.35 0.42
C VAL A 338 -2.15 -6.52 0.73
N ASN A 339 -3.17 -6.31 1.58
CA ASN A 339 -4.19 -7.33 1.82
C ASN A 339 -5.14 -7.47 0.64
N ASP A 340 -5.58 -6.37 0.01
CA ASP A 340 -6.39 -6.43 -1.23
C ASP A 340 -5.66 -7.24 -2.31
N CYS A 341 -4.39 -6.95 -2.54
CA CYS A 341 -3.56 -7.69 -3.49
C CYS A 341 -3.42 -9.17 -3.12
N LEU A 342 -3.15 -9.48 -1.84
CA LEU A 342 -3.05 -10.87 -1.36
C LEU A 342 -4.29 -11.68 -1.70
N HIS A 343 -5.47 -11.18 -1.35
CA HIS A 343 -6.71 -11.94 -1.49
C HIS A 343 -7.21 -11.99 -2.93
N ARG A 344 -7.03 -10.90 -3.70
CA ARG A 344 -7.35 -10.84 -5.13
C ARG A 344 -6.59 -11.88 -5.94
N TYR A 345 -5.30 -12.04 -5.69
CA TYR A 345 -4.43 -12.92 -6.47
C TYR A 345 -4.11 -14.25 -5.75
N ARG A 346 -4.82 -14.56 -4.66
CA ARG A 346 -4.55 -15.70 -3.77
C ARG A 346 -4.40 -17.03 -4.49
N PHE A 347 -5.23 -17.26 -5.51
CA PHE A 347 -5.29 -18.51 -6.27
C PHE A 347 -4.58 -18.43 -7.62
N MET A 348 -3.94 -17.30 -7.93
CA MET A 348 -3.31 -17.06 -9.21
C MET A 348 -1.80 -17.26 -9.19
N ALA A 349 -1.18 -17.27 -8.01
CA ALA A 349 0.28 -17.28 -7.86
C ALA A 349 0.75 -18.40 -6.92
N LYS A 350 1.84 -19.08 -7.29
CA LYS A 350 2.51 -20.07 -6.42
C LYS A 350 3.21 -19.37 -5.25
N TRP A 351 3.97 -18.32 -5.54
CA TRP A 351 4.62 -17.47 -4.55
C TRP A 351 4.27 -16.01 -4.77
N MET A 352 4.01 -15.29 -3.68
CA MET A 352 3.71 -13.86 -3.69
C MET A 352 4.76 -13.10 -2.87
N PHE A 353 5.36 -12.08 -3.46
CA PHE A 353 6.46 -11.28 -2.91
C PHE A 353 5.98 -9.89 -2.50
N PHE A 354 6.44 -9.44 -1.33
CA PHE A 354 6.15 -8.13 -0.76
C PHE A 354 7.47 -7.41 -0.48
N PHE A 355 7.79 -6.45 -1.34
CA PHE A 355 9.00 -5.61 -1.28
C PHE A 355 8.76 -4.26 -1.98
N ASP A 356 9.67 -3.33 -1.82
CA ASP A 356 9.51 -1.95 -2.28
C ASP A 356 10.17 -1.73 -3.65
N VAL A 357 9.76 -0.68 -4.34
CA VAL A 357 10.26 -0.36 -5.70
C VAL A 357 11.68 0.23 -5.73
N ASP A 358 12.31 0.42 -4.57
CA ASP A 358 13.74 0.74 -4.41
C ASP A 358 14.56 -0.46 -3.91
N GLU A 359 13.99 -1.67 -3.96
CA GLU A 359 14.63 -2.91 -3.54
C GLU A 359 14.78 -3.91 -4.68
N PHE A 360 15.96 -4.53 -4.81
CA PHE A 360 16.28 -5.48 -5.87
C PHE A 360 16.52 -6.88 -5.32
N ILE A 361 15.62 -7.82 -5.62
CA ILE A 361 15.73 -9.22 -5.18
C ILE A 361 16.88 -9.92 -5.91
N TYR A 362 17.73 -10.62 -5.19
CA TYR A 362 18.90 -11.31 -5.73
C TYR A 362 19.09 -12.69 -5.09
N VAL A 363 19.51 -13.65 -5.93
CA VAL A 363 19.97 -14.98 -5.51
C VAL A 363 21.42 -15.18 -5.98
N PRO A 364 22.28 -15.87 -5.21
CA PRO A 364 23.66 -16.12 -5.60
C PRO A 364 23.78 -16.78 -6.98
N ALA A 365 24.82 -16.44 -7.73
CA ALA A 365 25.02 -16.90 -9.12
C ALA A 365 25.00 -18.42 -9.34
N LYS A 366 25.29 -19.22 -8.30
CA LYS A 366 25.23 -20.71 -8.35
C LYS A 366 23.81 -21.26 -8.11
N SER A 367 22.82 -20.39 -7.94
CA SER A 367 21.42 -20.72 -7.66
C SER A 367 20.49 -19.97 -8.61
N SER A 368 19.22 -20.32 -8.59
CA SER A 368 18.14 -19.64 -9.30
C SER A 368 17.00 -19.35 -8.33
N ILE A 369 16.11 -18.42 -8.68
CA ILE A 369 14.91 -18.17 -7.90
C ILE A 369 14.05 -19.44 -7.75
N SER A 370 13.99 -20.26 -8.81
CA SER A 370 13.27 -21.53 -8.82
C SER A 370 13.86 -22.52 -7.80
N SER A 371 15.19 -22.73 -7.81
CA SER A 371 15.84 -23.63 -6.86
C SER A 371 15.71 -23.15 -5.41
N VAL A 372 15.73 -21.83 -5.17
CA VAL A 372 15.45 -21.28 -3.84
C VAL A 372 14.00 -21.59 -3.42
N MET A 373 13.02 -21.38 -4.30
CA MET A 373 11.62 -21.65 -3.99
C MET A 373 11.33 -23.13 -3.72
N VAL A 374 11.94 -24.04 -4.49
CA VAL A 374 11.87 -25.49 -4.23
C VAL A 374 12.44 -25.82 -2.85
N SER A 375 13.57 -25.22 -2.48
CA SER A 375 14.17 -25.44 -1.16
C SER A 375 13.35 -24.90 0.02
N LEU A 376 12.33 -24.08 -0.25
CA LEU A 376 11.48 -23.43 0.75
C LEU A 376 10.01 -23.84 0.65
N GLU A 377 9.67 -24.85 -0.16
CA GLU A 377 8.29 -25.26 -0.44
C GLU A 377 7.54 -25.81 0.79
N GLU A 378 8.26 -26.31 1.80
CA GLU A 378 7.65 -26.72 3.08
C GLU A 378 7.20 -25.54 3.97
N TYR A 379 7.62 -24.31 3.65
CA TYR A 379 7.30 -23.11 4.40
C TYR A 379 6.22 -22.30 3.69
N SER A 380 5.28 -21.78 4.45
CA SER A 380 4.24 -20.88 3.93
C SER A 380 4.72 -19.45 3.80
N GLN A 381 5.84 -19.10 4.45
CA GLN A 381 6.47 -17.79 4.38
C GLN A 381 7.98 -17.91 4.58
N PHE A 382 8.74 -17.03 3.93
CA PHE A 382 10.12 -16.77 4.29
C PHE A 382 10.47 -15.28 4.23
N THR A 383 11.37 -14.83 5.10
CA THR A 383 11.93 -13.46 5.05
C THR A 383 13.20 -13.44 4.19
N ILE A 384 13.53 -12.28 3.62
CA ILE A 384 14.64 -12.07 2.70
C ILE A 384 15.72 -11.24 3.38
N GLU A 385 16.99 -11.60 3.19
CA GLU A 385 18.13 -10.91 3.79
C GLU A 385 18.33 -9.50 3.19
N GLN A 386 18.49 -8.46 4.01
CA GLN A 386 18.69 -7.08 3.53
C GLN A 386 20.17 -6.75 3.29
N MET A 387 20.48 -6.23 2.10
CA MET A 387 21.74 -5.58 1.74
C MET A 387 21.51 -4.06 1.61
N PRO A 388 21.77 -3.25 2.66
CA PRO A 388 21.56 -1.81 2.60
C PRO A 388 22.63 -1.16 1.73
N MET A 389 22.17 -0.49 0.67
CA MET A 389 23.02 0.24 -0.26
C MET A 389 22.92 1.73 0.02
N SER A 390 23.99 2.46 -0.25
CA SER A 390 23.93 3.90 -0.27
C SER A 390 23.00 4.39 -1.38
N SER A 391 22.23 5.44 -1.10
CA SER A 391 21.45 6.17 -2.09
C SER A 391 22.17 7.39 -2.67
N GLN A 392 23.42 7.64 -2.28
CA GLN A 392 24.18 8.83 -2.73
C GLN A 392 25.66 8.60 -3.09
N LEU A 393 26.25 7.49 -2.64
CA LEU A 393 27.66 7.17 -2.88
C LEU A 393 27.79 6.29 -4.12
N CYS A 394 28.59 6.74 -5.10
CA CYS A 394 28.74 6.07 -6.38
C CYS A 394 30.18 5.64 -6.66
N TYR A 395 30.31 4.49 -7.32
CA TYR A 395 31.60 3.96 -7.74
C TYR A 395 32.04 4.54 -9.09
N ASP A 396 33.22 5.13 -9.14
CA ASP A 396 33.75 5.85 -10.29
C ASP A 396 34.92 5.15 -11.01
N GLY A 397 35.15 3.86 -10.75
CA GLY A 397 36.26 3.10 -11.35
C GLY A 397 36.26 3.03 -12.89
N ASP A 398 35.16 3.40 -13.55
CA ASP A 398 35.08 3.50 -15.02
C ASP A 398 35.35 4.94 -15.53
N GLY A 399 35.63 5.87 -14.64
CA GLY A 399 35.70 7.31 -14.87
C GLY A 399 34.34 8.01 -14.65
N PRO A 400 34.32 9.24 -14.09
CA PRO A 400 33.09 9.97 -13.76
C PRO A 400 32.06 10.04 -14.89
N ALA A 401 32.50 10.41 -16.10
CA ALA A 401 31.62 10.55 -17.27
C ALA A 401 30.92 9.24 -17.66
N ARG A 402 31.57 8.09 -17.48
CA ARG A 402 30.96 6.77 -17.75
C ARG A 402 30.01 6.37 -16.62
N THR A 403 30.38 6.64 -15.36
CA THR A 403 29.54 6.34 -14.19
C THR A 403 28.19 7.05 -14.25
N TYR A 404 28.13 8.33 -14.63
CA TYR A 404 26.86 9.05 -14.73
C TYR A 404 25.90 8.44 -15.75
N ARG A 405 26.40 7.84 -16.84
CA ARG A 405 25.58 7.17 -17.87
C ARG A 405 25.03 5.81 -17.43
N LYS A 406 25.50 5.26 -16.30
CA LYS A 406 25.02 3.98 -15.80
C LYS A 406 23.68 4.14 -15.11
N TRP A 407 22.95 3.03 -15.05
CA TRP A 407 21.74 2.88 -14.23
C TRP A 407 22.09 3.02 -12.75
N GLY A 408 21.12 3.40 -11.93
CA GLY A 408 21.38 3.73 -10.51
C GLY A 408 21.90 2.55 -9.72
N PHE A 409 21.33 1.35 -9.89
CA PHE A 409 21.84 0.15 -9.22
C PHE A 409 23.23 -0.28 -9.72
N GLU A 410 23.69 0.22 -10.89
CA GLU A 410 25.05 -0.02 -11.37
C GLU A 410 26.06 0.96 -10.77
N LYS A 411 25.65 2.20 -10.49
CA LYS A 411 26.54 3.25 -9.96
C LYS A 411 26.54 3.33 -8.44
N LEU A 412 25.40 3.12 -7.78
CA LEU A 412 25.23 3.08 -6.31
C LEU A 412 25.80 1.77 -5.72
N ALA A 413 27.09 1.53 -5.89
CA ALA A 413 27.72 0.24 -5.59
C ALA A 413 28.31 0.15 -4.18
N TYR A 414 27.97 1.06 -3.26
CA TYR A 414 28.51 1.07 -1.90
C TYR A 414 27.49 0.54 -0.90
N ARG A 415 27.81 -0.60 -0.27
CA ARG A 415 27.00 -1.27 0.74
C ARG A 415 27.38 -0.82 2.14
N ASP A 416 26.39 -0.46 2.95
CA ASP A 416 26.58 -0.14 4.36
C ASP A 416 26.87 -1.43 5.16
N VAL A 417 27.99 -1.44 5.89
CA VAL A 417 28.42 -2.58 6.72
C VAL A 417 28.19 -2.38 8.21
N LYS A 418 27.57 -1.26 8.61
CA LYS A 418 27.18 -1.00 9.99
C LYS A 418 26.18 -2.06 10.44
N LYS A 419 26.51 -2.72 11.55
CA LYS A 419 25.60 -3.67 12.22
C LYS A 419 24.54 -2.87 12.95
N VAL A 420 23.28 -3.16 12.67
CA VAL A 420 22.13 -2.59 13.36
C VAL A 420 21.32 -3.71 14.04
N PRO A 421 20.70 -3.47 15.21
CA PRO A 421 19.99 -4.51 15.96
C PRO A 421 18.79 -5.10 15.20
N ARG A 422 18.14 -4.28 14.38
CA ARG A 422 17.00 -4.67 13.54
C ARG A 422 17.12 -4.03 12.18
N ARG A 423 16.79 -4.81 11.15
CA ARG A 423 16.64 -4.40 9.77
C ARG A 423 15.21 -4.68 9.33
N ASP A 424 14.72 -3.86 8.41
CA ASP A 424 13.44 -4.11 7.78
C ASP A 424 13.47 -5.47 7.09
N ARG A 425 12.33 -6.15 7.17
CA ARG A 425 12.15 -7.47 6.57
C ARG A 425 11.27 -7.29 5.36
N LYS A 426 11.66 -7.95 4.28
CA LYS A 426 10.81 -8.23 3.14
C LYS A 426 10.66 -9.73 3.03
N TYR A 427 9.60 -10.18 2.37
CA TYR A 427 9.19 -11.57 2.50
C TYR A 427 8.41 -12.03 1.28
N ALA A 428 8.31 -13.35 1.16
CA ALA A 428 7.39 -13.97 0.24
C ALA A 428 6.56 -15.03 0.96
N VAL A 429 5.38 -15.31 0.42
CA VAL A 429 4.42 -16.26 0.98
C VAL A 429 3.87 -17.18 -0.09
N GLN A 430 3.40 -18.35 0.33
CA GLN A 430 2.45 -19.14 -0.43
C GLN A 430 1.05 -18.60 -0.12
N PRO A 431 0.41 -17.86 -1.03
CA PRO A 431 -0.74 -17.02 -0.68
C PRO A 431 -1.98 -17.83 -0.25
N ARG A 432 -2.11 -19.07 -0.71
CA ARG A 432 -3.19 -19.99 -0.28
C ARG A 432 -3.21 -20.24 1.23
N ASN A 433 -2.08 -20.08 1.92
CA ASN A 433 -1.94 -20.37 3.35
C ASN A 433 -2.00 -19.12 4.24
N VAL A 434 -2.23 -17.92 3.69
CA VAL A 434 -2.16 -16.65 4.45
C VAL A 434 -3.54 -16.06 4.66
N PHE A 435 -3.95 -15.73 5.88
CA PHE A 435 -5.26 -15.12 6.16
C PHE A 435 -5.25 -13.59 6.10
N ALA A 436 -4.11 -12.97 6.41
CA ALA A 436 -3.87 -11.56 6.28
C ALA A 436 -2.36 -11.29 6.30
N THR A 437 -1.91 -10.13 5.83
CA THR A 437 -0.50 -9.80 5.73
C THR A 437 -0.15 -8.39 6.19
N GLY A 438 1.08 -8.18 6.64
CA GLY A 438 1.65 -6.88 7.00
C GLY A 438 2.71 -6.42 5.99
N VAL A 439 3.36 -5.29 6.22
CA VAL A 439 4.36 -4.75 5.27
C VAL A 439 5.76 -5.35 5.44
N HIS A 440 6.02 -6.03 6.57
CA HIS A 440 7.32 -6.66 6.86
C HIS A 440 7.26 -8.19 6.97
N MET A 441 6.09 -8.73 7.29
CA MET A 441 5.77 -10.16 7.31
C MET A 441 4.27 -10.35 7.54
N SER A 442 3.75 -11.53 7.21
CA SER A 442 2.47 -12.01 7.73
C SER A 442 2.67 -12.65 9.12
N GLN A 443 1.75 -12.34 10.03
CA GLN A 443 1.55 -13.00 11.32
C GLN A 443 0.31 -13.90 11.34
N HIS A 444 -0.50 -13.88 10.27
CA HIS A 444 -1.79 -14.56 10.18
C HIS A 444 -1.74 -15.53 9.01
N LEU A 445 -1.14 -16.69 9.25
CA LEU A 445 -0.96 -17.74 8.24
C LEU A 445 -1.03 -19.12 8.88
N GLN A 446 -1.29 -20.13 8.04
CA GLN A 446 -1.14 -21.53 8.38
C GLN A 446 0.22 -22.04 7.90
N GLY A 447 0.89 -22.89 8.68
CA GLY A 447 2.18 -23.50 8.31
C GLY A 447 3.41 -22.81 8.91
N LYS A 448 4.60 -23.26 8.48
CA LYS A 448 5.88 -22.81 9.03
C LYS A 448 6.37 -21.53 8.35
N THR A 449 7.11 -20.71 9.09
CA THR A 449 7.85 -19.55 8.57
C THR A 449 9.35 -19.78 8.65
N TYR A 450 10.08 -19.41 7.60
CA TYR A 450 11.54 -19.48 7.54
C TYR A 450 12.19 -18.09 7.65
N HIS A 451 13.13 -17.92 8.59
CA HIS A 451 13.79 -16.63 8.81
C HIS A 451 15.29 -16.60 8.45
N ARG A 452 15.91 -17.76 8.23
CA ARG A 452 17.36 -17.90 8.05
C ARG A 452 17.78 -17.84 6.58
N ALA A 453 17.43 -16.76 5.91
CA ALA A 453 17.65 -16.61 4.46
C ALA A 453 19.07 -16.18 4.07
N GLU A 454 19.96 -16.02 5.05
CA GLU A 454 21.34 -15.57 4.82
C GLU A 454 22.04 -16.45 3.79
N GLY A 455 22.58 -15.81 2.76
CA GLY A 455 23.26 -16.52 1.67
C GLY A 455 22.34 -17.30 0.71
N LYS A 456 21.03 -17.41 0.94
CA LYS A 456 20.07 -18.04 0.01
C LYS A 456 19.40 -17.02 -0.91
N ILE A 457 18.82 -15.97 -0.32
CA ILE A 457 18.12 -14.92 -1.05
C ILE A 457 18.24 -13.61 -0.27
N ARG A 458 18.54 -12.54 -0.99
CA ARG A 458 18.74 -11.21 -0.43
C ARG A 458 18.05 -10.15 -1.27
N TYR A 459 17.90 -8.95 -0.74
CA TYR A 459 17.45 -7.79 -1.50
C TYR A 459 18.41 -6.61 -1.27
N PHE A 460 18.76 -5.93 -2.35
CA PHE A 460 19.58 -4.71 -2.30
C PHE A 460 18.65 -3.51 -2.14
N HIS A 461 18.75 -2.81 -1.01
CA HIS A 461 17.83 -1.73 -0.64
C HIS A 461 18.52 -0.37 -0.85
N TYR A 462 18.01 0.41 -1.81
CA TYR A 462 18.50 1.74 -2.15
C TYR A 462 17.57 2.81 -1.56
N HIS A 463 17.51 2.84 -0.23
CA HIS A 463 16.49 3.57 0.51
C HIS A 463 16.24 5.00 -0.01
N GLY A 464 15.00 5.27 -0.42
CA GLY A 464 14.53 6.59 -0.85
C GLY A 464 15.04 7.04 -2.22
N SER A 465 15.83 6.21 -2.92
CA SER A 465 16.35 6.55 -4.26
C SER A 465 15.25 6.64 -5.31
N ILE A 466 14.12 5.96 -5.11
CA ILE A 466 13.00 5.95 -6.06
C ILE A 466 12.30 7.32 -6.18
N SER A 467 12.23 8.07 -5.08
CA SER A 467 11.58 9.39 -5.03
C SER A 467 12.49 10.53 -5.48
N GLN A 468 13.74 10.22 -5.85
CA GLN A 468 14.71 11.20 -6.31
C GLN A 468 14.79 11.22 -7.84
N ARG A 469 14.26 12.28 -8.45
CA ARG A 469 14.33 12.51 -9.91
C ARG A 469 15.66 13.09 -10.39
N ARG A 470 16.51 13.55 -9.49
CA ARG A 470 17.85 14.07 -9.85
C ARG A 470 18.85 12.92 -9.84
N GLU A 471 20.01 13.19 -10.44
CA GLU A 471 21.17 12.31 -10.35
C GLU A 471 21.45 11.91 -8.88
N PRO A 472 21.38 10.61 -8.52
CA PRO A 472 21.62 10.17 -7.16
C PRO A 472 23.10 10.25 -6.75
N CYS A 473 24.05 10.21 -7.69
CA CYS A 473 25.48 10.30 -7.36
C CYS A 473 25.87 11.69 -6.86
N ARG A 474 25.90 11.86 -5.53
CA ARG A 474 26.37 13.09 -4.87
C ARG A 474 27.87 13.06 -4.60
N HIS A 475 28.42 11.86 -4.41
CA HIS A 475 29.84 11.65 -4.17
C HIS A 475 30.36 10.46 -4.98
N LEU A 476 31.53 10.65 -5.59
CA LEU A 476 32.22 9.64 -6.37
C LEU A 476 33.43 9.11 -5.59
N TYR A 477 33.59 7.80 -5.58
CA TYR A 477 34.71 7.12 -4.94
C TYR A 477 35.20 5.95 -5.80
N ASN A 478 36.51 5.68 -5.73
CA ASN A 478 37.16 4.54 -6.40
C ASN A 478 37.70 3.48 -5.40
N GLY A 479 37.37 3.62 -4.12
CA GLY A 479 37.89 2.75 -3.06
C GLY A 479 37.05 1.48 -2.90
N THR A 480 37.68 0.36 -2.51
CA THR A 480 36.97 -0.88 -2.13
C THR A 480 36.34 -0.79 -0.73
N ARG A 481 36.90 0.08 0.13
CA ARG A 481 36.38 0.42 1.45
C ARG A 481 36.44 1.93 1.60
N ILE A 482 35.34 2.53 2.02
CA ILE A 482 35.26 3.98 2.24
C ILE A 482 34.57 4.26 3.56
N VAL A 483 34.85 5.42 4.14
CA VAL A 483 34.12 5.96 5.28
C VAL A 483 33.52 7.29 4.84
N HIS A 484 32.21 7.43 4.99
CA HIS A 484 31.48 8.65 4.66
C HIS A 484 30.58 9.00 5.84
N GLU A 485 30.70 10.23 6.36
CA GLU A 485 29.95 10.70 7.54
C GLU A 485 30.01 9.72 8.73
N ASN A 486 31.21 9.24 9.06
CA ASN A 486 31.47 8.23 10.11
C ASN A 486 30.78 6.87 9.91
N ASN A 487 30.18 6.61 8.74
CA ASN A 487 29.61 5.31 8.41
C ASN A 487 30.54 4.56 7.44
N PRO A 488 30.90 3.29 7.74
CA PRO A 488 31.74 2.48 6.87
C PRO A 488 30.93 1.84 5.75
N TYR A 489 31.46 1.89 4.53
CA TYR A 489 30.90 1.23 3.35
C TYR A 489 31.94 0.36 2.66
N VAL A 490 31.47 -0.69 1.99
CA VAL A 490 32.29 -1.55 1.12
C VAL A 490 31.74 -1.54 -0.30
N LEU A 491 32.63 -1.62 -1.27
CA LEU A 491 32.25 -1.78 -2.66
C LEU A 491 31.60 -3.16 -2.86
N ASP A 492 30.40 -3.16 -3.44
CA ASP A 492 29.63 -4.34 -3.78
C ASP A 492 29.15 -4.22 -5.24
N THR A 493 29.81 -4.92 -6.15
CA THR A 493 29.51 -4.86 -7.59
C THR A 493 28.43 -5.83 -8.02
N THR A 494 27.83 -6.59 -7.09
CA THR A 494 26.89 -7.68 -7.41
C THR A 494 25.77 -7.24 -8.34
N MET A 495 25.11 -6.10 -8.03
CA MET A 495 24.04 -5.56 -8.88
C MET A 495 24.57 -4.88 -10.14
N ARG A 496 25.76 -4.26 -10.05
CA ARG A 496 26.41 -3.60 -11.18
C ARG A 496 26.70 -4.56 -12.33
N ASP A 497 27.17 -5.76 -12.01
CA ASP A 497 27.59 -6.73 -13.02
C ASP A 497 26.40 -7.30 -13.82
N ILE A 498 25.17 -7.11 -13.33
CA ILE A 498 23.93 -7.56 -13.98
C ILE A 498 23.38 -6.51 -14.97
N GLY A 499 23.82 -5.25 -14.87
CA GLY A 499 23.23 -4.12 -15.58
C GLY A 499 23.15 -4.27 -17.10
N LEU A 500 24.23 -4.75 -17.73
CA LEU A 500 24.25 -4.99 -19.18
C LEU A 500 23.20 -6.03 -19.60
N ALA A 501 23.11 -7.15 -18.86
CA ALA A 501 22.17 -8.22 -19.16
C ALA A 501 20.71 -7.77 -19.03
N VAL A 502 20.40 -6.87 -18.10
CA VAL A 502 19.05 -6.31 -17.92
C VAL A 502 18.70 -5.36 -19.07
N LYS A 503 19.61 -4.46 -19.45
CA LYS A 503 19.40 -3.54 -20.57
C LYS A 503 19.21 -4.29 -21.89
N THR A 504 20.03 -5.31 -22.13
CA THR A 504 19.89 -6.16 -23.33
C THR A 504 18.55 -6.90 -23.31
N PHE A 505 18.10 -7.39 -22.15
CA PHE A 505 16.78 -8.00 -22.02
C PHE A 505 15.66 -7.00 -22.32
N GLU A 506 15.68 -5.82 -21.71
CA GLU A 506 14.69 -4.76 -21.96
C GLU A 506 14.55 -4.46 -23.45
N ILE A 507 15.67 -4.17 -24.12
CA ILE A 507 15.67 -3.84 -25.56
C ILE A 507 15.12 -5.00 -26.40
N ARG A 508 15.46 -6.25 -26.06
CA ARG A 508 14.95 -7.44 -26.78
C ARG A 508 13.46 -7.67 -26.56
N THR A 509 12.94 -7.30 -25.39
CA THR A 509 11.56 -7.61 -25.00
C THR A 509 10.57 -6.50 -25.40
N ILE A 510 10.94 -5.23 -25.24
CA ILE A 510 10.04 -4.08 -25.48
C ILE A 510 10.57 -3.08 -26.53
N GLY A 511 11.69 -3.39 -27.18
CA GLY A 511 12.31 -2.54 -28.19
C GLY A 511 13.02 -1.32 -27.62
N ASP A 512 13.18 -0.29 -28.43
CA ASP A 512 13.91 0.94 -28.10
C ASP A 512 13.03 2.05 -27.49
N ARG A 513 11.75 1.76 -27.24
CA ARG A 513 10.72 2.70 -26.75
C ARG A 513 11.16 3.51 -25.53
N LEU A 514 11.91 2.89 -24.62
CA LEU A 514 12.35 3.52 -23.38
C LEU A 514 13.77 4.11 -23.44
N LEU A 515 14.50 4.02 -24.55
CA LEU A 515 15.88 4.52 -24.64
C LEU A 515 16.02 6.01 -24.27
N ARG A 516 14.99 6.81 -24.54
CA ARG A 516 14.94 8.26 -24.26
C ARG A 516 14.39 8.61 -22.87
N THR A 517 14.12 7.63 -22.02
CA THR A 517 13.68 7.87 -20.63
C THR A 517 14.76 8.70 -19.92
N ARG A 518 14.36 9.88 -19.43
CA ARG A 518 15.28 10.81 -18.77
C ARG A 518 15.63 10.31 -17.38
N GLN A 519 16.90 10.45 -17.02
CA GLN A 519 17.45 10.09 -15.71
C GLN A 519 17.00 11.02 -14.60
#